data_AF-A0A2R6E4J0-F1
#
_entry.id   AF-A0A2R6E4J0-F1
#
_cell.length_a   1.000
_cell.length_b   1.000
_cell.length_c   1.000
_cell.angle_alpha   90.00
_cell.angle_beta   90.00
_cell.angle_gamma   90.00
#
_symmetry.space_group_name_H-M   'P 1'
#
loop_
_entity.id
_entity.type
_entity.pdbx_description
1 polymer ?
#
loop_
_entity_poly.entity_id
_entity_poly.type
_entity_poly.pdbx_seq_one_letter_code
_entity_poly.pdbx_strand_id
1 'polypeptide(L)'
;MQTALERAHEALTERFDTEDPSAWRRKGRTTEFVTIGAPEGPAIELVNRGSRNQVVSPATDEGWGVLPPGNSAHLSVGELLQGGTANPPTRLTDQLEAYENFAYRPFPVGRRAVEANAERQEVLSGWLREE
;
A
#
# COMPACT_ATOMS: atom_id res chain seq x y z
N MET A 1 0.52 -27.12 -30.26
CA MET A 1 0.22 -27.02 -28.81
C MET A 1 0.94 -28.10 -28.02
N GLN A 2 0.89 -29.36 -28.47
CA GLN A 2 1.60 -30.50 -27.87
C GLN A 2 3.10 -30.26 -27.65
N THR A 3 3.84 -29.80 -28.66
CA THR A 3 5.27 -29.47 -28.55
C THR A 3 5.60 -28.37 -27.54
N ALA A 4 4.67 -27.45 -27.26
CA ALA A 4 4.90 -26.38 -26.28
C ALA A 4 4.73 -26.90 -24.83
N LEU A 5 3.80 -27.83 -24.63
CA LEU A 5 3.60 -28.48 -23.33
C LEU A 5 4.77 -29.41 -22.99
N GLU A 6 5.26 -30.18 -23.98
CA GLU A 6 6.44 -31.04 -23.82
C GLU A 6 7.68 -30.22 -23.42
N ARG A 7 7.97 -29.12 -24.14
CA ARG A 7 9.06 -28.21 -23.79
C ARG A 7 8.88 -27.56 -22.41
N ALA A 8 7.65 -27.20 -22.05
CA ALA A 8 7.37 -26.63 -20.74
C ALA A 8 7.60 -27.65 -19.62
N HIS A 9 7.21 -28.91 -19.84
CA HIS A 9 7.45 -30.00 -18.92
C HIS A 9 8.95 -30.25 -18.74
N GLU A 10 9.70 -30.42 -19.83
CA GLU A 10 11.17 -30.59 -19.79
C GLU A 10 11.86 -29.45 -19.02
N ALA A 11 11.52 -28.20 -19.35
CA ALA A 11 12.12 -27.03 -18.71
C ALA A 11 11.75 -26.89 -17.22
N LEU A 12 10.55 -27.32 -16.82
CA LEU A 12 10.13 -27.27 -15.41
C LEU A 12 10.74 -28.42 -14.61
N THR A 13 10.80 -29.63 -15.18
CA THR A 13 11.49 -30.78 -14.57
C THR A 13 12.96 -30.47 -14.35
N GLU A 14 13.67 -29.92 -15.34
CA GLU A 14 15.08 -29.51 -15.21
C GLU A 14 15.24 -28.41 -14.13
N ARG A 15 14.37 -27.40 -14.14
CA ARG A 15 14.47 -26.27 -13.21
C ARG A 15 14.24 -26.66 -11.74
N PHE A 16 13.32 -27.59 -11.49
CA PHE A 16 12.92 -27.98 -10.15
C PHE A 16 13.51 -29.32 -9.70
N ASP A 17 14.32 -29.97 -10.55
CA ASP A 17 14.97 -31.26 -10.31
C ASP A 17 14.00 -32.37 -9.90
N THR A 18 12.80 -32.35 -10.49
CA THR A 18 11.74 -33.31 -10.19
C THR A 18 10.64 -33.30 -11.24
N GLU A 19 10.11 -34.48 -11.56
CA GLU A 19 8.94 -34.65 -12.43
C GLU A 19 7.62 -34.35 -11.71
N ASP A 20 7.61 -34.23 -10.37
CA ASP A 20 6.40 -33.96 -9.58
C ASP A 20 5.99 -32.47 -9.67
N PRO A 21 4.88 -32.13 -10.35
CA PRO A 21 4.46 -30.74 -10.48
C PRO A 21 4.06 -30.09 -9.15
N SER A 22 3.74 -30.88 -8.11
CA SER A 22 3.39 -30.35 -6.78
C SER A 22 4.57 -29.63 -6.09
N ALA A 23 5.79 -29.97 -6.52
CA ALA A 23 7.05 -29.39 -6.07
C ALA A 23 7.50 -28.17 -6.89
N TRP A 24 6.86 -27.87 -8.02
CA TRP A 24 7.22 -26.75 -8.91
C TRP A 24 6.79 -25.37 -8.38
N ARG A 25 7.18 -25.05 -7.15
CA ARG A 25 6.77 -23.84 -6.44
C ARG A 25 7.80 -22.73 -6.64
N ARG A 26 7.38 -21.64 -7.30
CA ARG A 26 8.18 -20.42 -7.38
C ARG A 26 7.94 -19.57 -6.14
N LYS A 27 8.97 -18.85 -5.69
CA LYS A 27 8.77 -17.74 -4.76
C LYS A 27 7.85 -16.70 -5.40
N GLY A 28 6.95 -16.13 -4.61
CA GLY A 28 6.16 -14.97 -5.01
C GLY A 28 7.07 -13.83 -5.45
N ARG A 29 6.56 -12.98 -6.35
CA ARG A 29 7.24 -11.72 -6.68
C ARG A 29 6.81 -10.69 -5.65
N THR A 30 7.68 -9.75 -5.32
CA THR A 30 7.35 -8.65 -4.41
C THR A 30 7.26 -7.31 -5.15
N THR A 31 6.67 -6.32 -4.50
CA THR A 31 6.67 -4.91 -4.93
C THR A 31 7.10 -4.03 -3.76
N GLU A 32 7.86 -2.97 -4.03
CA GLU A 32 8.50 -2.12 -3.02
C GLU A 32 7.85 -0.73 -2.97
N PHE A 33 7.75 -0.17 -1.77
CA PHE A 33 7.28 1.19 -1.52
C PHE A 33 8.45 2.10 -1.14
N VAL A 34 9.09 2.68 -2.14
CA VAL A 34 10.27 3.54 -1.94
C VAL A 34 9.82 4.96 -1.59
N THR A 35 10.35 5.50 -0.50
CA THR A 35 10.21 6.93 -0.17
C THR A 35 11.23 7.73 -0.98
N ILE A 36 10.84 8.87 -1.55
CA ILE A 36 11.78 9.76 -2.26
C ILE A 36 12.93 10.15 -1.31
N GLY A 37 14.16 9.77 -1.68
CA GLY A 37 15.36 10.03 -0.87
C GLY A 37 15.75 8.91 0.11
N ALA A 38 15.00 7.81 0.18
CA ALA A 38 15.37 6.62 0.95
C ALA A 38 15.90 5.51 0.01
N PRO A 39 16.98 4.78 0.40
CA PRO A 39 17.54 3.72 -0.43
C PRO A 39 16.69 2.44 -0.45
N GLU A 40 15.88 2.22 0.59
CA GLU A 40 15.07 1.02 0.78
C GLU A 40 13.70 1.39 1.33
N GLY A 41 12.70 0.57 1.01
CA GLY A 41 11.33 0.70 1.48
C GLY A 41 10.71 -0.67 1.72
N PRO A 42 9.59 -0.74 2.45
CA PRO A 42 8.93 -2.01 2.73
C PRO A 42 8.46 -2.67 1.42
N ALA A 43 8.60 -3.99 1.38
CA ALA A 43 8.17 -4.83 0.26
C ALA A 43 6.99 -5.71 0.69
N ILE A 44 6.03 -5.88 -0.20
CA ILE A 44 4.89 -6.81 -0.03
C ILE A 44 4.79 -7.75 -1.23
N GLU A 45 4.03 -8.83 -1.10
CA GLU A 45 3.71 -9.70 -2.23
C GLU A 45 3.04 -8.93 -3.39
N LEU A 46 3.49 -9.20 -4.61
CA LEU A 46 2.99 -8.57 -5.82
C LEU A 46 1.60 -9.10 -6.14
N VAL A 47 0.61 -8.23 -5.94
CA VAL A 47 -0.77 -8.48 -6.34
C VAL A 47 -1.12 -7.58 -7.52
N ASN A 48 -1.78 -8.13 -8.55
CA ASN A 48 -2.33 -7.34 -9.65
C ASN A 48 -3.60 -6.60 -9.18
N ARG A 49 -3.41 -5.42 -8.59
CA ARG A 49 -4.49 -4.55 -8.08
C ARG A 49 -4.09 -3.07 -8.22
N GLY A 50 -5.07 -2.18 -8.07
CA GLY A 50 -4.82 -0.74 -8.09
C GLY A 50 -3.94 -0.30 -6.92
N SER A 51 -3.06 0.68 -7.16
CA SER A 51 -2.14 1.25 -6.15
C SER A 51 -2.85 1.87 -4.94
N ARG A 52 -4.14 2.16 -5.06
CA ARG A 52 -5.07 2.46 -3.97
C ARG A 52 -6.42 1.84 -4.30
N ASN A 53 -7.23 1.55 -3.28
CA ASN A 53 -8.60 1.08 -3.48
C ASN A 53 -9.55 1.86 -2.56
N GLN A 54 -10.75 2.12 -3.04
CA GLN A 54 -11.77 2.86 -2.30
C GLN A 54 -13.16 2.38 -2.72
N VAL A 55 -14.07 2.31 -1.75
CA VAL A 55 -15.50 2.06 -1.95
C VAL A 55 -16.24 3.20 -1.26
N VAL A 56 -17.21 3.79 -1.95
CA VAL A 56 -18.05 4.86 -1.43
C VAL A 56 -19.51 4.53 -1.70
N SER A 57 -20.36 4.72 -0.70
CA SER A 57 -21.81 4.60 -0.80
C SER A 57 -22.44 6.00 -0.74
N PRO A 58 -22.91 6.56 -1.87
CA PRO A 58 -23.62 7.84 -1.86
C PRO A 58 -24.95 7.80 -1.10
N ALA A 59 -25.52 6.60 -0.90
CA ALA A 59 -26.79 6.46 -0.18
C ALA A 59 -26.64 6.57 1.33
N THR A 60 -25.45 6.24 1.87
CA THR A 60 -25.17 6.25 3.31
C THR A 60 -24.11 7.28 3.72
N ASP A 61 -23.51 7.99 2.76
CA ASP A 61 -22.35 8.88 2.95
C ASP A 61 -21.16 8.19 3.64
N GLU A 62 -21.09 6.86 3.51
CA GLU A 62 -20.03 6.04 4.06
C GLU A 62 -18.98 5.72 3.00
N GLY A 63 -17.73 5.61 3.44
CA GLY A 63 -16.62 5.23 2.59
C GLY A 63 -15.64 4.36 3.34
N TRP A 64 -14.93 3.54 2.58
CA TRP A 64 -13.81 2.73 3.02
C TRP A 64 -12.70 2.83 2.00
N GLY A 65 -11.46 2.95 2.46
CA GLY A 65 -10.33 3.15 1.58
C GLY A 65 -9.02 2.67 2.18
N VAL A 66 -8.04 2.51 1.31
CA VAL A 66 -6.66 2.24 1.69
C VAL A 66 -5.73 2.97 0.72
N LEU A 67 -4.79 3.72 1.29
CA LEU A 67 -3.77 4.50 0.58
C LEU A 67 -2.39 4.07 1.09
N PRO A 68 -1.80 3.01 0.50
CA PRO A 68 -0.46 2.58 0.87
C PRO A 68 0.60 3.57 0.34
N PRO A 69 1.76 3.71 1.02
CA PRO A 69 2.12 3.04 2.27
C PRO A 69 1.49 3.71 3.52
N GLY A 70 1.13 5.00 3.42
CA GLY A 70 0.48 5.78 4.45
C GLY A 70 0.01 7.14 3.91
N ASN A 71 -0.66 7.93 4.74
CA ASN A 71 -1.23 9.23 4.32
C ASN A 71 -0.21 10.39 4.36
N SER A 72 0.94 10.23 5.01
CA SER A 72 1.95 11.27 5.15
C SER A 72 3.33 10.74 4.79
N ALA A 73 4.05 11.48 3.95
CA ALA A 73 5.46 11.24 3.67
C ALA A 73 6.38 12.23 4.40
N HIS A 74 5.84 13.04 5.33
CA HIS A 74 6.61 14.09 5.99
C HIS A 74 7.57 13.50 7.03
N LEU A 75 8.82 13.92 6.97
CA LEU A 75 9.86 13.74 7.99
C LEU A 75 10.36 15.12 8.43
N SER A 76 10.37 15.38 9.73
CA SER A 76 11.03 16.55 10.30
C SER A 76 12.56 16.42 10.23
N VAL A 77 13.28 17.54 10.35
CA VAL A 77 14.75 17.54 10.39
C VAL A 77 15.28 16.65 11.52
N GLY A 78 14.63 16.65 12.69
CA GLY A 78 15.02 15.79 13.81
C GLY A 78 14.86 14.31 13.49
N GLU A 79 13.75 13.91 12.87
CA GLU A 79 13.49 12.52 12.46
C GLU A 79 14.44 12.07 11.34
N LEU A 80 14.83 12.98 10.43
CA LEU A 80 15.82 12.69 9.40
C LEU A 80 17.21 12.45 10.02
N LEU A 81 17.63 13.31 10.95
CA LEU A 81 18.95 13.25 11.61
C LEU A 81 19.09 12.10 12.60
N GLN A 82 18.00 11.63 13.22
CA GLN A 82 17.99 10.46 14.12
C GLN A 82 18.10 9.11 13.38
N GLY A 83 18.41 9.14 12.09
CA GLY A 83 18.57 7.94 11.26
C GLY A 83 17.24 7.50 10.68
N GLY A 84 16.58 8.37 9.93
CA GLY A 84 15.22 8.26 9.36
C GLY A 84 14.86 7.00 8.54
N THR A 85 15.67 5.95 8.61
CA THR A 85 15.45 4.62 8.04
C THR A 85 15.49 3.48 9.07
N ALA A 86 16.09 3.69 10.26
CA ALA A 86 16.23 2.63 11.26
C ALA A 86 14.97 2.41 12.10
N ASN A 87 14.24 3.49 12.41
CA ASN A 87 12.93 3.46 13.08
C ASN A 87 12.05 4.57 12.48
N PRO A 88 11.58 4.41 11.24
CA PRO A 88 10.74 5.41 10.60
C PRO A 88 9.45 5.62 11.40
N PRO A 89 8.91 6.86 11.44
CA PRO A 89 7.60 7.10 12.04
C PRO A 89 6.53 6.23 11.38
N THR A 90 5.65 5.63 12.19
CA THR A 90 4.61 4.70 11.71
C THR A 90 3.72 5.30 10.63
N ARG A 91 3.45 6.61 10.68
CA ARG A 91 2.65 7.35 9.68
C ARG A 91 3.13 7.22 8.23
N LEU A 92 4.40 6.82 8.01
CA LEU A 92 4.94 6.58 6.68
C LEU A 92 4.43 5.28 6.06
N THR A 93 4.03 4.30 6.88
CA THR A 93 3.73 2.91 6.47
C THR A 93 2.49 2.31 7.14
N ASP A 94 1.69 3.12 7.84
CA ASP A 94 0.56 2.72 8.68
C ASP A 94 -0.62 2.06 7.94
N GLN A 95 -0.58 1.99 6.60
CA GLN A 95 -1.60 1.37 5.78
C GLN A 95 -1.11 0.15 5.00
N LEU A 96 0.16 -0.23 5.11
CA LEU A 96 0.69 -1.37 4.37
C LEU A 96 0.08 -2.69 4.80
N GLU A 97 -0.07 -2.92 6.11
CA GLU A 97 -0.69 -4.15 6.63
C GLU A 97 -2.15 -4.28 6.15
N ALA A 98 -2.92 -3.18 6.21
CA ALA A 98 -4.28 -3.17 5.71
C ALA A 98 -4.32 -3.45 4.21
N TYR A 99 -3.42 -2.84 3.44
CA TYR A 99 -3.32 -3.06 2.01
C TYR A 99 -2.97 -4.53 1.71
N GLU A 100 -1.92 -5.09 2.31
CA GLU A 100 -1.50 -6.48 2.13
C GLU A 100 -2.62 -7.48 2.41
N ASN A 101 -3.40 -7.25 3.47
CA ASN A 101 -4.50 -8.11 3.88
C ASN A 101 -5.85 -7.81 3.19
N PHE A 102 -5.87 -7.00 2.13
CA PHE A 102 -7.09 -6.58 1.42
C PHE A 102 -8.15 -5.94 2.34
N ALA A 103 -7.69 -5.32 3.42
CA ALA A 103 -8.52 -4.60 4.37
C ALA A 103 -8.63 -3.11 4.00
N TYR A 104 -9.66 -2.47 4.55
CA TYR A 104 -9.91 -1.05 4.37
C TYR A 104 -10.01 -0.35 5.72
N ARG A 105 -9.66 0.94 5.73
CA ARG A 105 -9.92 1.85 6.85
C ARG A 105 -11.17 2.69 6.54
N PRO A 106 -11.90 3.17 7.56
CA PRO A 106 -12.97 4.14 7.35
C PRO A 106 -12.46 5.34 6.55
N PHE A 107 -13.22 5.76 5.55
CA PHE A 107 -12.98 6.94 4.73
C PHE A 107 -14.20 7.87 4.86
N PRO A 108 -14.19 8.84 5.79
CA PRO A 108 -15.30 9.75 5.98
C PRO A 108 -15.53 10.62 4.74
N VAL A 109 -16.75 10.59 4.19
CA VAL A 109 -17.13 11.38 3.00
C VAL A 109 -17.98 12.59 3.39
N GLY A 110 -19.02 12.38 4.20
CA GLY A 110 -19.91 13.45 4.66
C GLY A 110 -19.30 14.31 5.77
N ARG A 111 -19.66 15.61 5.81
CA ARG A 111 -19.18 16.58 6.83
C ARG A 111 -19.26 16.03 8.26
N ARG A 112 -20.43 15.49 8.65
CA ARG A 112 -20.63 14.96 10.00
C ARG A 112 -19.65 13.84 10.34
N ALA A 113 -19.39 12.94 9.38
CA ALA A 113 -18.46 11.84 9.58
C ALA A 113 -17.01 12.35 9.65
N VAL A 114 -16.66 13.34 8.84
CA VAL A 114 -15.36 14.01 8.90
C VAL A 114 -15.14 14.65 10.27
N GLU A 115 -16.10 15.44 10.74
CA GLU A 115 -16.04 16.13 12.04
C GLU A 115 -15.95 15.14 13.22
N ALA A 116 -16.66 14.01 13.14
CA ALA A 116 -16.62 12.97 14.18
C ALA A 116 -15.31 12.16 14.22
N ASN A 117 -14.53 12.13 13.13
CA ASN A 117 -13.28 11.37 13.02
C ASN A 117 -12.03 12.28 12.93
N ALA A 118 -12.19 13.59 13.05
CA ALA A 118 -11.07 14.52 12.94
C ALA A 118 -10.16 14.43 14.18
N GLU A 119 -8.88 14.11 13.96
CA GLU A 119 -7.86 14.15 15.03
C GLU A 119 -7.36 15.58 15.30
N ARG A 120 -7.39 16.45 14.29
CA ARG A 120 -7.00 17.86 14.38
C ARG A 120 -7.83 18.70 13.41
N GLN A 121 -8.24 19.89 13.86
CA GLN A 121 -8.87 20.90 13.03
C GLN A 121 -8.11 22.22 13.16
N GLU A 122 -7.90 22.89 12.03
CA GLU A 122 -7.24 24.18 11.99
C GLU A 122 -7.98 25.09 11.01
N VAL A 123 -8.23 26.33 11.43
CA VAL A 123 -8.85 27.36 10.59
C VAL A 123 -7.74 28.30 10.13
N LEU A 124 -7.47 28.31 8.83
CA LEU A 124 -6.47 29.20 8.24
C LEU A 124 -7.12 30.57 7.95
N SER A 125 -6.90 31.54 8.82
CA SER A 125 -7.36 32.92 8.63
C SER A 125 -6.44 33.65 7.65
N GLY A 126 -6.78 33.63 6.36
CA GLY A 126 -6.04 34.35 5.32
C GLY A 126 -6.73 34.52 3.97
N TRP A 127 -7.95 33.98 3.79
CA TRP A 127 -8.63 33.92 2.48
C TRP A 127 -10.03 34.55 2.43
N LEU A 128 -10.42 35.35 3.44
CA LEU A 128 -11.55 36.25 3.30
C LEU A 128 -11.01 37.60 2.81
N ARG A 129 -10.85 37.74 1.48
CA ARG A 129 -10.98 39.07 0.89
C ARG A 129 -12.48 39.33 0.84
N GLU A 130 -12.92 40.27 1.67
CA GLU A 130 -14.24 40.88 1.55
C GLU A 130 -14.37 41.47 0.14
N GLU A 131 -15.41 41.03 -0.58
CA GLU A 131 -15.96 41.79 -1.71
C GLU A 131 -17.01 42.78 -1.19
#